data_AF-A0A1B8HLX1-F1
#
_entry.id   AF-A0A1B8HLX1-F1
#
_cell.length_a   1.000
_cell.length_b   1.000
_cell.length_c   1.000
_cell.angle_alpha   90.00
_cell.angle_beta   90.00
_cell.angle_gamma   90.00
#
_symmetry.space_group_name_H-M   'P 1'
#
loop_
_entity.id
_entity.type
_entity.pdbx_description
1 polymer ?
#
loop_
_entity_poly.entity_id
_entity_poly.type
_entity_poly.pdbx_seq_one_letter_code
_entity_poly.pdbx_strand_id
1 'polypeptide(L)'
;MPDIAKTNDTMTFHSLLTRFKSPISKDNIKLNTLMNDLQSGSKDTANAYNMAMLQAHTSSLNIKCSALSAMIRQHKENLSTPIGNMR
;
A
#
# COMPACT_ATOMS: atom_id res chain seq x y z
N MET A 1 19.29 -31.01 12.31
CA MET A 1 18.26 -30.67 11.30
C MET A 1 17.61 -29.38 11.77
N PRO A 2 17.66 -28.28 11.01
CA PRO A 2 16.98 -27.08 11.46
C PRO A 2 15.47 -27.32 11.31
N ASP A 3 14.78 -27.08 12.42
CA ASP A 3 13.34 -27.06 12.53
C ASP A 3 12.79 -26.09 11.48
N ILE A 4 12.22 -26.63 10.39
CA ILE A 4 11.54 -25.84 9.37
C ILE A 4 10.30 -25.31 10.07
N ALA A 5 10.40 -24.11 10.62
CA ALA A 5 9.27 -23.36 11.15
C ALA A 5 8.16 -23.40 10.11
N LYS A 6 7.12 -24.18 10.40
CA LYS A 6 5.87 -24.22 9.64
C LYS A 6 5.13 -22.91 9.85
N THR A 7 5.66 -21.81 9.34
CA THR A 7 4.87 -20.60 9.11
C THR A 7 4.10 -20.83 7.82
N ASN A 8 2.96 -21.54 7.93
CA ASN A 8 1.89 -21.58 6.94
C ASN A 8 1.18 -20.21 6.84
N ASP A 9 1.94 -19.12 6.90
CA ASP A 9 1.49 -17.77 6.57
C ASP A 9 1.74 -17.55 5.07
N THR A 10 1.31 -18.52 4.25
CA THR A 10 1.39 -18.41 2.80
C THR A 10 0.46 -17.28 2.39
N MET A 11 1.02 -16.07 2.23
CA MET A 11 0.27 -14.87 1.88
C MET A 11 -0.36 -15.09 0.49
N THR A 12 -1.62 -15.48 0.48
CA THR A 12 -2.40 -15.68 -0.76
C THR A 12 -2.67 -14.34 -1.42
N PHE A 13 -2.86 -14.31 -2.74
CA PHE A 13 -3.26 -13.10 -3.47
C PHE A 13 -4.47 -12.39 -2.82
N HIS A 14 -5.44 -13.17 -2.34
CA HIS A 14 -6.60 -12.65 -1.63
C HIS A 14 -6.25 -11.99 -0.29
N SER A 15 -5.38 -12.63 0.50
CA SER A 15 -4.90 -12.06 1.76
C SER A 15 -4.05 -10.79 1.55
N LEU A 16 -3.27 -10.73 0.46
CA LEU A 16 -2.49 -9.57 0.04
C LEU A 16 -3.42 -8.39 -0.27
N LEU A 17 -4.43 -8.60 -1.12
CA LEU A 17 -5.41 -7.57 -1.46
C LEU A 17 -6.12 -7.06 -0.21
N THR A 18 -6.54 -7.96 0.69
CA THR A 18 -7.22 -7.57 1.92
C THR A 18 -6.31 -6.76 2.86
N ARG A 19 -5.04 -7.17 3.01
CA ARG A 19 -4.05 -6.48 3.85
C ARG A 19 -3.71 -5.09 3.34
N PHE A 20 -3.73 -4.85 2.02
CA PHE A 20 -3.39 -3.55 1.44
C PHE A 20 -4.61 -2.65 1.20
N LYS A 21 -5.77 -3.21 0.84
CA LYS A 21 -6.97 -2.45 0.49
C LYS A 21 -7.46 -1.57 1.66
N SER A 22 -7.53 -2.13 2.87
CA SER A 22 -8.04 -1.37 4.03
C SER A 22 -7.10 -0.22 4.42
N PRO A 23 -5.78 -0.41 4.58
CA PRO A 23 -4.85 0.68 4.87
C PRO A 23 -4.77 1.73 3.76
N ILE A 24 -4.74 1.34 2.47
CA ILE A 24 -4.70 2.27 1.33
C ILE A 24 -5.97 3.13 1.31
N SER A 25 -7.14 2.51 1.49
CA SER A 25 -8.41 3.23 1.53
C SER A 25 -8.47 4.24 2.68
N LYS A 26 -8.05 3.84 3.88
CA LYS A 26 -7.98 4.74 5.06
C LYS A 26 -7.04 5.92 4.83
N ASP A 27 -5.85 5.67 4.27
CA ASP A 27 -4.89 6.73 3.97
C ASP A 27 -5.41 7.68 2.88
N ASN A 28 -6.09 7.15 1.86
CA ASN A 28 -6.70 7.95 0.80
C ASN A 28 -7.83 8.86 1.32
N ILE A 29 -8.66 8.37 2.24
CA ILE A 29 -9.70 9.19 2.90
C ILE A 29 -9.04 10.34 3.67
N LYS A 30 -8.00 10.05 4.47
CA LYS A 30 -7.27 11.09 5.22
C LYS A 30 -6.64 12.13 4.30
N LEU A 31 -6.04 11.68 3.19
CA LEU A 31 -5.46 12.55 2.19
C LEU A 31 -6.52 13.49 1.58
N ASN A 32 -7.68 12.94 1.20
CA ASN A 32 -8.77 13.72 0.62
C ASN A 32 -9.34 14.74 1.61
N THR A 33 -9.53 14.37 2.88
CA THR A 33 -9.95 15.31 3.93
C THR A 33 -8.96 16.45 4.05
N LEU A 34 -7.67 16.15 4.19
CA LEU A 34 -6.62 17.15 4.33
C LEU A 34 -6.51 18.06 3.09
N MET A 35 -6.69 17.50 1.89
CA MET A 35 -6.66 18.27 0.64
C MET A 35 -7.87 19.20 0.53
N ASN A 36 -9.06 18.75 0.94
CA ASN A 36 -10.26 19.59 1.01
C ASN A 36 -10.09 20.73 2.03
N ASP A 37 -9.51 20.43 3.19
CA ASP A 37 -9.25 21.42 4.23
C ASP A 37 -8.27 22.50 3.74
N LEU A 38 -7.22 22.10 3.03
CA LEU A 38 -6.25 23.02 2.42
C LEU A 38 -6.84 23.86 1.27
N GLN A 39 -7.78 23.30 0.50
CA GLN A 39 -8.44 24.00 -0.61
C GLN A 39 -9.58 24.94 -0.16
N SER A 40 -10.13 24.73 1.03
CA SER A 40 -11.27 25.50 1.58
C SER A 40 -10.99 26.99 1.80
N GLY A 41 -9.76 27.47 1.56
CA GLY A 41 -9.47 28.89 1.39
C GLY A 41 -9.41 29.72 2.67
N SER A 42 -9.55 29.10 3.85
CA SER A 42 -9.16 29.73 5.11
C SER A 42 -7.65 29.96 5.11
N LYS A 43 -7.24 31.19 4.76
CA LYS A 43 -5.84 31.61 4.62
C LYS A 43 -5.01 31.43 5.88
N ASP A 44 -5.66 31.25 7.04
CA ASP A 44 -5.01 31.02 8.33
C ASP A 44 -4.83 29.52 8.69
N THR A 45 -5.47 28.59 7.96
CA THR A 45 -5.44 27.14 8.28
C THR A 45 -4.59 26.29 7.34
N ALA A 46 -4.09 26.83 6.22
CA ALA A 46 -3.06 26.16 5.43
C ALA A 46 -1.67 26.35 6.08
N ASN A 47 -1.52 25.85 7.31
CA ASN A 47 -0.27 25.94 8.05
C ASN A 47 0.78 24.99 7.45
N ALA A 48 2.07 25.29 7.65
CA ALA A 48 3.17 24.46 7.17
C ALA A 48 3.07 22.99 7.65
N TYR A 49 2.43 22.77 8.80
CA TYR A 49 2.16 21.44 9.34
C TYR A 49 1.17 20.64 8.48
N ASN A 50 0.10 21.25 7.96
CA ASN A 50 -0.88 20.61 7.08
C ASN A 50 -0.25 20.28 5.73
N MET A 51 0.64 21.14 5.21
CA MET A 51 1.43 20.82 4.02
C MET A 51 2.40 19.65 4.25
N ALA A 52 3.08 19.62 5.41
CA ALA A 52 3.96 18.51 5.79
C ALA A 52 3.18 17.19 5.96
N MET A 53 2.00 17.25 6.57
CA MET A 53 1.08 16.12 6.69
C MET A 53 0.60 15.63 5.32
N LEU A 54 0.30 16.54 4.38
CA LEU A 54 -0.10 16.18 3.03
C LEU A 54 1.01 15.41 2.33
N GLN A 55 2.24 15.92 2.42
CA GLN A 55 3.41 15.28 1.84
C GLN A 55 3.67 13.91 2.45
N ALA A 56 3.59 13.78 3.78
CA ALA A 56 3.79 12.52 4.49
C ALA A 56 2.72 11.48 4.12
N HIS A 57 1.44 11.88 4.08
CA HIS A 57 0.34 10.99 3.69
C HIS A 57 0.43 10.56 2.23
N THR A 58 0.80 11.48 1.32
CA THR A 58 1.02 11.18 -0.10
C THR A 58 2.16 10.17 -0.27
N SER A 59 3.29 10.39 0.41
CA SER A 59 4.44 9.49 0.37
C SER A 59 4.11 8.10 0.92
N SER A 60 3.45 8.03 2.08
CA SER A 60 2.98 6.77 2.68
C SER A 60 2.08 5.99 1.72
N LEU A 61 1.10 6.67 1.11
CA LEU A 61 0.18 6.05 0.15
C LEU A 61 0.93 5.53 -1.08
N ASN A 62 1.86 6.31 -1.62
CA ASN A 62 2.66 5.91 -2.78
C ASN A 62 3.54 4.68 -2.50
N ILE A 63 4.16 4.62 -1.32
CA ILE A 63 4.95 3.46 -0.88
C ILE A 63 4.06 2.21 -0.78
N LYS A 64 2.87 2.33 -0.16
CA LYS A 64 1.93 1.21 -0.01
C LYS A 64 1.42 0.71 -1.37
N CYS A 65 1.09 1.59 -2.30
CA CYS A 65 0.69 1.25 -3.66
C CYS A 65 1.83 0.58 -4.45
N SER A 66 3.06 1.09 -4.29
CA SER A 66 4.26 0.52 -4.91
C SER A 66 4.57 -0.89 -4.38
N ALA A 67 4.48 -1.08 -3.06
CA ALA A 67 4.65 -2.39 -2.42
C ALA A 67 3.58 -3.39 -2.87
N LEU A 68 2.31 -2.97 -2.95
CA LEU A 68 1.23 -3.81 -3.49
C LEU A 68 1.52 -4.21 -4.94
N SER A 69 1.93 -3.26 -5.78
CA SER A 69 2.25 -3.51 -7.19
C SER A 69 3.41 -4.50 -7.35
N ALA A 70 4.46 -4.37 -6.53
CA ALA A 70 5.60 -5.29 -6.53
C ALA A 70 5.18 -6.71 -6.11
N MET A 71 4.38 -6.84 -5.05
CA MET A 71 3.91 -8.15 -4.58
C MET A 71 2.94 -8.83 -5.55
N ILE A 72 2.09 -8.06 -6.24
CA ILE A 72 1.24 -8.61 -7.31
C ILE A 72 2.10 -9.14 -8.47
N ARG A 73 3.14 -8.41 -8.88
CA ARG A 73 4.09 -8.87 -9.92
C ARG A 73 4.79 -10.14 -9.50
N GLN A 74 5.34 -10.18 -8.28
CA GLN A 74 5.98 -11.36 -7.73
C GLN A 74 5.03 -12.56 -7.67
N HIS A 75 3.78 -12.35 -7.25
CA HIS A 75 2.78 -13.43 -7.23
C HIS A 75 2.47 -13.96 -8.63
N LYS A 76 2.37 -13.07 -9.63
CA LYS A 76 2.20 -13.45 -11.04
C LYS A 76 3.41 -14.22 -11.58
N GLU A 77 4.62 -13.76 -11.29
CA GLU A 77 5.87 -14.42 -11.72
C GLU A 77 5.98 -15.81 -11.13
N ASN A 78 5.71 -15.97 -9.82
CA ASN A 78 5.71 -17.26 -9.12
C ASN A 78 4.67 -18.25 -9.68
N LEU A 79 3.53 -17.77 -10.18
CA LEU A 79 2.54 -18.62 -10.88
C LEU A 79 3.02 -19.00 -12.29
N SER A 80 3.80 -18.15 -12.94
CA SER A 80 4.30 -18.37 -14.30
C SER A 80 5.55 -19.26 -14.37
N THR A 81 6.35 -19.32 -13.30
CA THR A 81 7.61 -20.10 -13.26
C THR A 81 7.40 -21.61 -13.41
N PRO A 82 6.42 -22.25 -12.74
CA PRO A 82 6.15 -23.68 -12.90
C PRO A 82 5.71 -24.06 -14.32
N ILE A 83 5.00 -23.17 -15.01
CA ILE A 83 4.54 -23.38 -16.40
C ILE A 83 5.71 -23.26 -17.39
N GLY A 84 6.64 -22.33 -17.14
CA GLY A 84 7.83 -22.15 -17.97
C GLY A 84 8.82 -23.32 -17.89
N ASN A 85 8.92 -23.98 -16.73
CA ASN A 85 9.82 -25.12 -16.52
C ASN A 85 9.27 -26.47 -17.00
N MET A 86 7.99 -26.54 -17.44
CA MET A 86 7.38 -27.73 -18.04
C MET A 86 7.43 -27.72 -19.58
N ARG A 87 8.04 -26.69 -20.18
CA ARG A 87 8.07 -26.47 -21.63
C ARG A 87 9.39 -26.91 -22.24
#